data_AF-A0A2L0UC80-F1
#
_entry.id   AF-A0A2L0UC80-F1
#
_cell.length_a   1.000
_cell.length_b   1.000
_cell.length_c   1.000
_cell.angle_alpha   90.00
_cell.angle_beta   90.00
_cell.angle_gamma   90.00
#
_symmetry.space_group_name_H-M   'P 1'
#
loop_
_entity.id
_entity.type
_entity.pdbx_description
1 polymer ?
#
loop_
_entity_poly.entity_id
_entity_poly.type
_entity_poly.pdbx_seq_one_letter_code
_entity_poly.pdbx_strand_id
1 'polypeptide(L)'
;MAALDRPGAGNGHTPAPAAGTDDTRAVVVATGAAPTDAEVPARSTAGTRAARRDRRSTSGLFRRRRPIREPGQPSRAGRNLPAAIGVGAGLLVPVLAGLFFFPIVFVGIVTLFGAVGVWEICRALELRRIRVPLVPTLAGALVLPFSAYFGGAEGLAVAAVFSVLGLFLWRALDPAPDAAKSLMAGTFTVLWVPFMLSFAMLLMRAEGGFLVIATLLLLVVANDTFGYLIGAFFGKHAMAPKISPKKSWEGFGGSIG
;
A
#
# COMPACT_ATOMS: atom_id res chain seq x y z
N MET A 1 -57.19 18.75 -48.44
CA MET A 1 -58.39 19.62 -48.34
C MET A 1 -58.47 20.06 -46.88
N ALA A 2 -57.85 21.19 -46.52
CA ALA A 2 -58.52 22.50 -46.37
C ALA A 2 -59.57 22.44 -45.23
N ALA A 3 -59.30 23.03 -44.04
CA ALA A 3 -59.65 24.41 -43.65
C ALA A 3 -61.18 24.54 -43.46
N LEU A 4 -61.81 25.09 -42.41
CA LEU A 4 -61.53 25.94 -41.24
C LEU A 4 -62.81 25.86 -40.37
N ASP A 5 -62.76 26.00 -39.04
CA ASP A 5 -63.31 27.18 -38.36
C ASP A 5 -63.00 27.21 -36.83
N ARG A 6 -62.70 28.41 -36.34
CA ARG A 6 -62.51 28.87 -34.93
C ARG A 6 -63.65 29.89 -34.66
N PRO A 7 -63.84 30.58 -33.49
CA PRO A 7 -62.89 30.92 -32.42
C PRO A 7 -63.46 30.87 -30.96
N GLY A 8 -62.60 30.83 -29.94
CA GLY A 8 -62.25 31.98 -29.08
C GLY A 8 -62.22 31.51 -27.62
N ALA A 9 -61.49 32.08 -26.65
CA ALA A 9 -60.60 33.23 -26.59
C ALA A 9 -59.72 33.13 -25.32
N GLY A 10 -58.52 33.72 -25.37
CA GLY A 10 -57.74 34.36 -24.26
C GLY A 10 -57.29 33.49 -23.08
N ASN A 11 -56.08 33.57 -22.52
CA ASN A 11 -55.08 34.66 -22.42
C ASN A 11 -53.68 33.97 -22.36
N GLY A 12 -52.64 34.31 -23.13
CA GLY A 12 -51.79 35.52 -23.02
C GLY A 12 -50.94 35.48 -21.73
N HIS A 13 -49.61 35.59 -21.66
CA HIS A 13 -48.49 35.73 -22.60
C HIS A 13 -47.20 35.63 -21.74
N THR A 14 -46.19 34.84 -22.12
CA THR A 14 -44.74 34.98 -21.75
C THR A 14 -44.10 36.10 -22.63
N PRO A 15 -42.80 36.54 -22.59
CA PRO A 15 -41.57 36.02 -21.93
C PRO A 15 -40.57 37.10 -21.39
N ALA A 16 -39.36 36.68 -20.97
CA ALA A 16 -38.11 37.48 -20.71
C ALA A 16 -37.49 38.08 -22.03
N PRO A 17 -36.31 38.79 -22.11
CA PRO A 17 -35.17 39.01 -21.17
C PRO A 17 -34.38 40.38 -21.22
N ALA A 18 -33.30 40.48 -20.40
CA ALA A 18 -31.99 41.15 -20.60
C ALA A 18 -31.68 42.66 -20.27
N ALA A 19 -30.51 42.83 -19.60
CA ALA A 19 -29.45 43.87 -19.72
C ALA A 19 -29.45 45.18 -18.86
N GLY A 20 -28.24 45.54 -18.35
CA GLY A 20 -27.81 46.88 -17.89
C GLY A 20 -27.47 46.99 -16.39
N THR A 21 -26.19 47.10 -15.96
CA THR A 21 -25.49 48.34 -15.49
C THR A 21 -26.17 49.03 -14.30
N ASP A 22 -25.56 49.57 -13.26
CA ASP A 22 -24.21 49.72 -12.70
C ASP A 22 -24.49 50.44 -11.36
N ASP A 23 -23.58 50.28 -10.41
CA ASP A 23 -23.25 51.25 -9.36
C ASP A 23 -24.20 51.61 -8.19
N THR A 24 -23.52 51.85 -7.06
CA THR A 24 -23.81 52.79 -5.96
C THR A 24 -24.71 52.42 -4.76
N ARG A 25 -24.00 52.10 -3.67
CA ARG A 25 -24.00 52.72 -2.32
C ARG A 25 -25.30 52.80 -1.50
N ALA A 26 -25.23 52.08 -0.38
CA ALA A 26 -26.00 52.31 0.83
C ALA A 26 -25.68 53.67 1.50
N VAL A 27 -26.73 54.33 1.96
CA VAL A 27 -26.78 55.49 2.85
C VAL A 27 -27.03 55.01 4.28
N VAL A 28 -26.37 55.62 5.28
CA VAL A 28 -26.82 55.98 6.67
C VAL A 28 -25.57 56.61 7.37
N VAL A 29 -25.40 57.95 7.47
CA VAL A 29 -25.85 58.92 8.53
C VAL A 29 -25.39 58.49 9.94
N ALA A 30 -24.73 59.22 10.85
CA ALA A 30 -24.23 60.59 11.12
C ALA A 30 -22.97 60.40 12.04
N THR A 31 -22.11 61.33 12.43
CA THR A 31 -22.25 62.69 12.99
C THR A 31 -20.81 63.26 13.09
N GLY A 32 -20.64 64.58 12.94
CA GLY A 32 -19.34 65.21 12.76
C GLY A 32 -18.53 65.56 14.03
N ALA A 33 -17.29 65.99 13.80
CA ALA A 33 -16.59 67.12 14.43
C ALA A 33 -15.19 67.28 13.80
N ALA A 34 -14.75 68.54 13.64
CA ALA A 34 -13.60 69.02 12.86
C ALA A 34 -12.20 68.70 13.45
N PRO A 35 -11.11 68.83 12.67
CA PRO A 35 -9.74 68.63 13.11
C PRO A 35 -9.07 69.97 13.51
N THR A 36 -8.12 69.94 14.45
CA THR A 36 -7.15 71.04 14.63
C THR A 36 -5.79 70.52 15.09
N ASP A 37 -4.79 71.28 14.69
CA ASP A 37 -3.39 70.94 14.51
C ASP A 37 -2.55 70.82 15.79
N ALA A 38 -1.42 70.14 15.60
CA ALA A 38 -0.09 70.43 16.16
C ALA A 38 0.08 70.64 17.68
N GLU A 39 0.79 69.72 18.34
CA GLU A 39 1.93 70.08 19.20
C GLU A 39 2.77 68.85 19.62
N VAL A 40 4.09 69.01 19.59
CA VAL A 40 5.08 68.13 20.22
C VAL A 40 5.71 68.95 21.35
N PRO A 41 5.86 68.41 22.58
CA PRO A 41 7.24 68.30 23.09
C PRO A 41 7.54 67.09 24.00
N ALA A 42 8.75 66.57 23.78
CA ALA A 42 9.81 66.24 24.74
C ALA A 42 9.61 65.27 25.94
N ARG A 43 10.39 64.17 25.82
CA ARG A 43 11.33 63.57 26.80
C ARG A 43 10.82 62.65 27.93
N SER A 44 11.46 61.47 27.90
CA SER A 44 12.04 60.72 29.04
C SER A 44 11.08 59.90 29.90
N THR A 45 11.10 58.58 29.74
CA THR A 45 11.77 57.67 30.70
C THR A 45 11.69 56.22 30.21
N ALA A 46 12.72 55.47 30.53
CA ALA A 46 12.93 54.08 30.16
C ALA A 46 11.82 53.15 30.69
N GLY A 47 11.46 52.14 29.91
CA GLY A 47 10.50 51.12 30.31
C GLY A 47 10.39 49.97 29.32
N THR A 48 11.28 49.01 29.45
CA THR A 48 11.29 47.68 28.83
C THR A 48 9.89 47.10 28.56
N ARG A 49 9.55 46.81 27.29
CA ARG A 49 8.71 45.65 26.90
C ARG A 49 8.65 45.42 25.39
N ALA A 50 9.31 44.35 24.97
CA ALA A 50 8.87 43.37 23.98
C ALA A 50 8.22 43.89 22.67
N ALA A 51 9.05 44.28 21.70
CA ALA A 51 8.69 44.23 20.27
C ALA A 51 9.26 42.96 19.65
N ARG A 52 8.53 41.85 19.81
CA ARG A 52 8.75 40.60 19.09
C ARG A 52 8.37 40.83 17.62
N ARG A 53 9.36 41.26 16.83
CA ARG A 53 9.21 41.51 15.40
C ARG A 53 8.96 40.20 14.67
N ASP A 54 7.91 40.27 13.87
CA ASP A 54 7.40 39.32 12.89
C ASP A 54 8.50 38.54 12.14
N ARG A 55 8.49 37.21 12.31
CA ARG A 55 9.05 36.27 11.34
C ARG A 55 8.05 35.13 11.20
N ARG A 56 7.14 35.31 10.24
CA ARG A 56 6.43 34.22 9.57
C ARG A 56 7.46 33.23 9.03
N SER A 57 7.79 32.21 9.83
CA SER A 57 8.36 30.97 9.35
C SER A 57 7.21 30.00 9.18
N THR A 58 6.64 30.00 7.98
CA THR A 58 5.89 28.84 7.49
C THR A 58 6.88 27.68 7.45
N SER A 59 6.91 26.90 8.53
CA SER A 59 7.65 25.65 8.58
C SER A 59 7.00 24.70 7.58
N GLY A 60 7.61 24.64 6.39
CA GLY A 60 7.26 23.69 5.37
C GLY A 60 7.44 22.29 5.96
N LEU A 61 6.32 21.62 6.25
CA LEU A 61 6.21 20.17 6.43
C LEU A 61 6.51 19.39 5.13
N PHE A 62 7.01 20.08 4.10
CA PHE A 62 7.55 19.51 2.90
C PHE A 62 8.84 18.75 3.20
N ARG A 63 8.65 17.44 3.42
CA ARG A 63 9.45 16.38 2.82
C ARG A 63 10.94 16.67 2.87
N ARG A 64 11.61 16.26 3.96
CA ARG A 64 13.02 15.86 3.88
C ARG A 64 13.13 14.81 2.77
N ARG A 65 13.41 15.24 1.54
CA ARG A 65 13.95 14.40 0.49
C ARG A 65 15.18 13.77 1.14
N ARG A 66 15.16 12.45 1.35
CA ARG A 66 16.42 11.74 1.59
C ARG A 66 17.34 12.15 0.45
N PRO A 67 18.57 12.60 0.72
CA PRO A 67 19.51 12.92 -0.35
C PRO A 67 19.60 11.69 -1.25
N ILE A 68 19.41 11.91 -2.55
CA ILE A 68 19.67 10.89 -3.56
C ILE A 68 21.16 10.59 -3.43
N ARG A 69 21.48 9.36 -3.02
CA ARG A 69 22.86 8.93 -2.83
C ARG A 69 23.57 9.02 -4.17
N GLU A 70 24.67 9.75 -4.22
CA GLU A 70 25.47 9.82 -5.44
C GLU A 70 25.97 8.42 -5.83
N PRO A 71 25.91 8.05 -7.13
CA PRO A 71 26.47 6.80 -7.61
C PRO A 71 27.95 6.72 -7.24
N GLY A 72 28.34 5.67 -6.51
CA GLY A 72 29.74 5.45 -6.12
C GLY A 72 30.09 5.72 -4.65
N GLN A 73 29.18 6.26 -3.82
CA GLN A 73 29.48 6.33 -2.39
C GLN A 73 29.48 4.93 -1.77
N PRO A 74 30.59 4.50 -1.10
CA PRO A 74 30.69 3.18 -0.51
C PRO A 74 29.50 2.95 0.40
N SER A 75 28.81 1.84 0.16
CA SER A 75 27.73 1.43 1.04
C SER A 75 28.36 1.27 2.43
N ARG A 76 27.83 1.95 3.45
CA ARG A 76 28.12 1.63 4.85
C ARG A 76 27.50 0.26 5.15
N ALA A 77 27.98 -0.77 4.48
CA ALA A 77 27.77 -2.18 4.75
C ALA A 77 28.65 -2.65 5.92
N GLY A 78 29.01 -1.74 6.84
CA GLY A 78 29.46 -2.08 8.19
C GLY A 78 28.27 -2.46 9.06
N ARG A 79 27.41 -3.35 8.56
CA ARG A 79 26.41 -4.07 9.37
C ARG A 79 27.12 -5.33 9.84
N ASN A 80 26.91 -5.75 11.09
CA ASN A 80 27.50 -6.97 11.65
C ASN A 80 27.14 -8.19 10.80
N LEU A 81 27.92 -8.45 9.76
CA LEU A 81 27.74 -9.55 8.83
C LEU A 81 27.71 -10.90 9.58
N PRO A 82 28.54 -11.12 10.62
CA PRO A 82 28.41 -12.30 11.47
C PRO A 82 27.05 -12.40 12.17
N ALA A 83 26.47 -11.29 12.63
CA ALA A 83 25.15 -11.29 13.27
C ALA A 83 24.03 -11.59 12.26
N ALA A 84 24.12 -11.07 11.04
CA ALA A 84 23.16 -11.37 9.99
C ALA A 84 23.19 -12.86 9.60
N ILE A 85 24.39 -13.42 9.46
CA ILE A 85 24.59 -14.86 9.21
C ILE A 85 24.06 -15.68 10.39
N GLY A 86 24.38 -15.29 11.62
CA GLY A 86 23.91 -15.97 12.83
C GLY A 86 22.39 -15.99 12.95
N VAL A 87 21.70 -14.88 12.65
CA VAL A 87 20.23 -14.83 12.63
C VAL A 87 19.68 -15.69 11.49
N GLY A 88 20.27 -15.60 10.29
CA GLY A 88 19.84 -16.41 9.14
C GLY A 88 19.94 -17.92 9.42
N ALA A 89 21.10 -18.37 9.91
CA ALA A 89 21.30 -19.75 10.31
C ALA A 89 20.39 -20.16 11.48
N GLY A 90 20.22 -19.27 12.46
CA GLY A 90 19.33 -19.49 13.61
C GLY A 90 17.85 -19.62 13.24
N LEU A 91 17.41 -19.02 12.13
CA LEU A 91 16.07 -19.22 11.59
C LEU A 91 15.99 -20.47 10.69
N LEU A 92 17.02 -20.72 9.87
CA LEU A 92 17.02 -21.84 8.92
C LEU A 92 17.07 -23.20 9.61
N VAL A 93 17.87 -23.35 10.66
CA VAL A 93 18.05 -24.64 11.37
C VAL A 93 16.73 -25.16 11.97
N PRO A 94 15.97 -24.38 12.76
CA PRO A 94 14.67 -24.83 13.26
C PRO A 94 13.65 -25.12 12.16
N VAL A 95 13.68 -24.35 11.06
CA VAL A 95 12.80 -24.56 9.91
C VAL A 95 13.08 -25.91 9.26
N LEU A 96 14.34 -26.24 9.02
CA LEU A 96 14.73 -27.53 8.47
C LEU A 96 14.43 -28.66 9.47
N ALA A 97 14.78 -28.50 10.75
CA ALA A 97 14.45 -29.49 11.77
C ALA A 97 12.94 -29.77 11.85
N GLY A 98 12.10 -28.72 11.85
CA GLY A 98 10.65 -28.86 11.80
C GLY A 98 10.17 -29.59 10.54
N LEU A 99 10.76 -29.28 9.38
CA LEU A 99 10.44 -29.95 8.11
C LEU A 99 10.74 -31.46 8.14
N PHE A 100 11.90 -31.86 8.66
CA PHE A 100 12.33 -33.26 8.67
C PHE A 100 11.68 -34.09 9.79
N PHE A 101 11.51 -33.53 10.99
CA PHE A 101 11.03 -34.29 12.16
C PHE A 101 9.52 -34.14 12.40
N PHE A 102 8.92 -33.00 12.03
CA PHE A 102 7.52 -32.68 12.33
C PHE A 102 6.80 -32.04 11.13
N PRO A 103 6.66 -32.75 10.00
CA PRO A 103 6.17 -32.18 8.75
C PRO A 103 4.77 -31.56 8.86
N ILE A 104 3.86 -32.15 9.64
CA ILE A 104 2.52 -31.57 9.86
C ILE A 104 2.60 -30.26 10.66
N VAL A 105 3.47 -30.19 11.67
CA VAL A 105 3.69 -28.97 12.45
C VAL A 105 4.31 -27.88 11.57
N PHE A 106 5.27 -28.25 10.72
CA PHE A 106 5.84 -27.35 9.71
C PHE A 106 4.75 -26.78 8.80
N VAL A 107 3.85 -27.61 8.26
CA VAL A 107 2.71 -27.17 7.43
C VAL A 107 1.82 -26.18 8.20
N GLY A 108 1.49 -26.47 9.46
CA GLY A 108 0.70 -25.59 10.30
C GLY A 108 1.36 -24.22 10.54
N ILE A 109 2.66 -24.21 10.86
CA ILE A 109 3.44 -22.98 11.07
C ILE A 109 3.52 -22.15 9.78
N VAL A 110 3.83 -22.77 8.65
CA VAL A 110 3.92 -22.09 7.35
C VAL A 110 2.56 -21.51 6.95
N THR A 111 1.48 -22.26 7.18
CA THR A 111 0.10 -21.78 6.95
C THR A 111 -0.23 -20.58 7.84
N LEU A 112 0.17 -20.60 9.10
CA LEU A 112 -0.02 -19.47 10.02
C LEU A 112 0.76 -18.22 9.56
N PHE A 113 2.01 -18.38 9.14
CA PHE A 113 2.78 -17.27 8.55
C PHE A 113 2.12 -16.72 7.27
N GLY A 114 1.58 -17.61 6.43
CA GLY A 114 0.78 -17.21 5.26
C GLY A 114 -0.45 -16.38 5.65
N ALA A 115 -1.19 -16.79 6.68
CA ALA A 115 -2.34 -16.05 7.21
C ALA A 115 -1.94 -14.68 7.79
N VAL A 116 -0.81 -14.59 8.50
CA VAL A 116 -0.26 -13.31 8.97
C VAL A 116 0.09 -12.42 7.78
N GLY A 117 0.75 -12.95 6.74
CA GLY A 117 1.06 -12.20 5.52
C GLY A 117 -0.19 -11.68 4.81
N VAL A 118 -1.25 -12.49 4.72
CA VAL A 118 -2.56 -12.07 4.20
C VAL A 118 -3.17 -10.95 5.04
N TRP A 119 -3.12 -11.06 6.37
CA TRP A 119 -3.58 -10.00 7.27
C TRP A 119 -2.83 -8.68 7.05
N GLU A 120 -1.50 -8.73 6.89
CA GLU A 120 -0.71 -7.53 6.60
C GLU A 120 -1.04 -6.90 5.25
N ILE A 121 -1.25 -7.71 4.21
CA ILE A 121 -1.68 -7.22 2.88
C ILE A 121 -3.04 -6.55 2.98
N CYS A 122 -4.01 -7.18 3.65
CA CYS A 122 -5.34 -6.59 3.85
C CYS A 122 -5.25 -5.25 4.57
N ARG A 123 -4.46 -5.18 5.66
CA ARG A 123 -4.20 -3.94 6.41
C ARG A 123 -3.54 -2.87 5.54
N ALA A 124 -2.57 -3.23 4.71
CA ALA A 124 -1.88 -2.32 3.81
C ALA A 124 -2.80 -1.77 2.70
N LEU A 125 -3.70 -2.60 2.18
CA LEU A 125 -4.70 -2.21 1.19
C LEU A 125 -5.77 -1.29 1.81
N GLU A 126 -6.14 -1.53 3.05
CA GLU A 126 -7.09 -0.69 3.78
C GLU A 126 -6.55 0.74 3.98
N LEU A 127 -5.25 0.91 4.22
CA LEU A 127 -4.59 2.23 4.24
C LEU A 127 -4.74 3.00 2.91
N ARG A 128 -5.04 2.30 1.82
CA ARG A 128 -5.31 2.87 0.48
C ARG A 128 -6.81 2.89 0.14
N ARG A 129 -7.67 2.78 1.18
CA ARG A 129 -9.13 2.77 1.09
C ARG A 129 -9.69 1.59 0.27
N ILE A 130 -8.95 0.48 0.19
CA ILE A 130 -9.41 -0.76 -0.45
C ILE A 130 -9.81 -1.72 0.67
N ARG A 131 -11.12 -1.86 0.91
CA ARG A 131 -11.67 -2.69 1.98
C ARG A 131 -11.87 -4.13 1.53
N VAL A 132 -10.82 -4.95 1.65
CA VAL A 132 -10.87 -6.39 1.35
C VAL A 132 -11.71 -7.12 2.41
N PRO A 133 -12.59 -8.07 2.05
CA PRO A 133 -13.35 -8.83 3.05
C PRO A 133 -12.40 -9.77 3.81
N LEU A 134 -11.93 -9.31 4.98
CA LEU A 134 -10.83 -9.93 5.72
C LEU A 134 -11.13 -11.38 6.11
N VAL A 135 -12.33 -11.65 6.62
CA VAL A 135 -12.74 -12.98 7.10
C VAL A 135 -12.64 -14.05 6.01
N PRO A 136 -13.29 -13.93 4.84
CA PRO A 136 -13.17 -14.94 3.78
C PRO A 136 -11.75 -14.99 3.19
N THR A 137 -11.02 -13.88 3.18
CA THR A 137 -9.61 -13.86 2.70
C THR A 137 -8.70 -14.66 3.64
N LEU A 138 -8.84 -14.49 4.97
CA LEU A 138 -8.12 -15.28 5.97
C LEU A 138 -8.58 -16.73 6.01
N ALA A 139 -9.87 -17.00 5.82
CA ALA A 139 -10.38 -18.37 5.68
C ALA A 139 -9.70 -19.07 4.50
N GLY A 140 -9.61 -18.41 3.33
CA GLY A 140 -8.84 -18.93 2.20
C GLY A 140 -7.36 -19.14 2.53
N ALA A 141 -6.77 -18.27 3.36
CA ALA A 141 -5.38 -18.40 3.78
C ALA A 141 -5.07 -19.67 4.59
N LEU A 142 -6.07 -20.17 5.32
CA LEU A 142 -5.97 -21.42 6.08
C LEU A 142 -6.41 -22.62 5.24
N VAL A 143 -7.54 -22.50 4.54
CA VAL A 143 -8.16 -23.63 3.82
C VAL A 143 -7.31 -24.09 2.64
N LEU A 144 -6.70 -23.17 1.88
CA LEU A 144 -5.95 -23.53 0.67
C LEU A 144 -4.74 -24.44 0.96
N PRO A 145 -3.81 -24.08 1.87
CA PRO A 145 -2.66 -24.95 2.15
C PRO A 145 -3.05 -26.33 2.69
N PHE A 146 -4.04 -26.40 3.60
CA PHE A 146 -4.52 -27.68 4.11
C PHE A 146 -5.23 -28.52 3.05
N SER A 147 -6.01 -27.90 2.17
CA SER A 147 -6.68 -28.60 1.07
C SER A 147 -5.68 -29.14 0.06
N ALA A 148 -4.59 -28.41 -0.21
CA ALA A 148 -3.49 -28.92 -1.00
C ALA A 148 -2.73 -30.06 -0.30
N TYR A 149 -2.46 -29.93 0.99
CA TYR A 149 -1.72 -30.93 1.75
C TYR A 149 -2.47 -32.26 1.89
N PHE A 150 -3.76 -32.23 2.20
CA PHE A 150 -4.57 -33.43 2.38
C PHE A 150 -5.25 -33.91 1.10
N GLY A 151 -5.83 -32.99 0.33
CA GLY A 151 -6.62 -33.26 -0.88
C GLY A 151 -5.87 -33.14 -2.21
N GLY A 152 -4.58 -32.80 -2.19
CA GLY A 152 -3.78 -32.67 -3.41
C GLY A 152 -4.25 -31.55 -4.33
N ALA A 153 -3.95 -31.69 -5.63
CA ALA A 153 -4.25 -30.66 -6.63
C ALA A 153 -5.76 -30.45 -6.81
N GLU A 154 -6.56 -31.52 -6.74
CA GLU A 154 -8.02 -31.45 -6.81
C GLU A 154 -8.60 -30.69 -5.60
N GLY A 155 -8.15 -31.04 -4.39
CA GLY A 155 -8.53 -30.33 -3.16
C GLY A 155 -8.18 -28.85 -3.21
N LEU A 156 -6.98 -28.52 -3.71
CA LEU A 156 -6.56 -27.14 -3.92
C LEU A 156 -7.45 -26.40 -4.93
N ALA A 157 -7.78 -27.01 -6.07
CA ALA A 157 -8.62 -26.41 -7.09
C ALA A 157 -10.02 -26.09 -6.55
N VAL A 158 -10.63 -27.07 -5.86
CA VAL A 158 -11.94 -26.90 -5.21
C VAL A 158 -11.87 -25.77 -4.16
N ALA A 159 -10.88 -25.81 -3.27
CA ALA A 159 -10.69 -24.78 -2.26
C ALA A 159 -10.46 -23.38 -2.85
N ALA A 160 -9.77 -23.26 -3.98
CA ALA A 160 -9.56 -21.99 -4.67
C ALA A 160 -10.87 -21.41 -5.19
N VAL A 161 -11.69 -22.24 -5.85
CA VAL A 161 -13.03 -21.84 -6.31
C VAL A 161 -13.89 -21.39 -5.13
N PHE A 162 -13.99 -22.19 -4.07
CA PHE A 162 -14.79 -21.83 -2.90
C PHE A 162 -14.27 -20.60 -2.16
N SER A 163 -12.95 -20.39 -2.10
CA SER A 163 -12.37 -19.20 -1.49
C SER A 163 -12.78 -17.95 -2.28
N VAL A 164 -12.69 -17.99 -3.61
CA VAL A 164 -13.11 -16.87 -4.47
C VAL A 164 -14.62 -16.67 -4.35
N LEU A 165 -15.44 -17.71 -4.48
CA LEU A 165 -16.89 -17.61 -4.30
C LEU A 165 -17.27 -17.07 -2.92
N GLY A 166 -16.54 -17.44 -1.87
CA GLY A 166 -16.70 -16.90 -0.51
C GLY A 166 -16.47 -15.39 -0.45
N LEU A 167 -15.51 -14.85 -1.20
CA LEU A 167 -15.31 -13.39 -1.32
C LEU A 167 -16.53 -12.71 -1.97
N PHE A 168 -17.03 -13.30 -3.07
CA PHE A 168 -18.21 -12.79 -3.78
C PHE A 168 -19.46 -12.84 -2.90
N LEU A 169 -19.70 -13.97 -2.24
CA LEU A 169 -20.82 -14.14 -1.31
C LEU A 169 -20.74 -13.14 -0.15
N TRP A 170 -19.56 -12.99 0.46
CA TRP A 170 -19.38 -12.00 1.53
C TRP A 170 -19.71 -10.60 1.05
N ARG A 171 -19.23 -10.20 -0.14
CA ARG A 171 -19.49 -8.86 -0.67
C ARG A 171 -20.94 -8.65 -1.11
N ALA A 172 -21.65 -9.72 -1.49
CA ALA A 172 -23.08 -9.67 -1.77
C ALA A 172 -23.89 -9.43 -0.49
N LEU A 173 -23.46 -10.01 0.64
CA LEU A 173 -24.12 -9.89 1.95
C LEU A 173 -23.70 -8.61 2.70
N ASP A 174 -22.49 -8.12 2.47
CA ASP A 174 -21.91 -6.91 3.06
C ASP A 174 -21.44 -5.95 1.95
N PRO A 175 -22.38 -5.21 1.32
CA PRO A 175 -22.05 -4.29 0.23
C PRO A 175 -21.14 -3.16 0.74
N ALA A 176 -20.04 -2.95 0.02
CA ALA A 176 -19.13 -1.86 0.29
C ALA A 176 -18.89 -1.02 -0.98
N PRO A 177 -18.64 0.29 -0.83
CA PRO A 177 -18.13 1.16 -1.89
C PRO A 177 -16.99 0.48 -2.66
N ASP A 178 -17.04 0.61 -3.99
CA ASP A 178 -16.08 -0.01 -4.91
C ASP A 178 -15.96 -1.55 -4.76
N ALA A 179 -17.10 -2.25 -4.70
CA ALA A 179 -17.16 -3.71 -4.59
C ALA A 179 -16.27 -4.44 -5.61
N ALA A 180 -16.15 -3.93 -6.85
CA ALA A 180 -15.26 -4.50 -7.85
C ALA A 180 -13.79 -4.46 -7.42
N LYS A 181 -13.29 -3.30 -6.98
CA LYS A 181 -11.92 -3.14 -6.47
C LYS A 181 -11.69 -3.98 -5.21
N SER A 182 -12.72 -4.00 -4.37
CA SER A 182 -13.06 -5.01 -3.37
C SER A 182 -12.56 -6.43 -3.68
N LEU A 183 -13.30 -7.02 -4.61
CA LEU A 183 -13.17 -8.41 -5.02
C LEU A 183 -11.87 -8.64 -5.77
N MET A 184 -11.45 -7.72 -6.65
CA MET A 184 -10.17 -7.84 -7.37
C MET A 184 -9.00 -7.93 -6.40
N ALA A 185 -8.95 -7.06 -5.38
CA ALA A 185 -7.88 -7.06 -4.40
C ALA A 185 -7.92 -8.30 -3.48
N GLY A 186 -9.12 -8.75 -3.08
CA GLY A 186 -9.29 -9.98 -2.31
C GLY A 186 -8.86 -11.22 -3.09
N THR A 187 -9.36 -11.38 -4.31
CA THR A 187 -8.99 -12.48 -5.21
C THR A 187 -7.49 -12.48 -5.48
N PHE A 188 -6.91 -11.31 -5.77
CA PHE A 188 -5.46 -11.19 -5.93
C PHE A 188 -4.71 -11.66 -4.68
N THR A 189 -5.13 -11.22 -3.49
CA THR A 189 -4.49 -11.59 -2.22
C THR A 189 -4.53 -13.10 -1.99
N VAL A 190 -5.69 -13.73 -2.22
CA VAL A 190 -5.89 -15.19 -2.08
C VAL A 190 -5.07 -15.97 -3.11
N LEU A 191 -5.08 -15.55 -4.37
CA LEU A 191 -4.34 -16.24 -5.43
C LEU A 191 -2.83 -16.04 -5.32
N TRP A 192 -2.39 -14.91 -4.78
CA TRP A 192 -0.98 -14.60 -4.70
C TRP A 192 -0.29 -15.23 -3.50
N VAL A 193 -0.89 -15.18 -2.31
CA VAL A 193 -0.22 -15.68 -1.10
C VAL A 193 -0.59 -17.13 -0.81
N PRO A 194 -1.81 -17.46 -0.35
CA PRO A 194 -2.08 -18.82 0.08
C PRO A 194 -2.20 -19.82 -1.06
N PHE A 195 -2.69 -19.44 -2.24
CA PHE A 195 -2.71 -20.34 -3.40
C PHE A 195 -1.29 -20.66 -3.90
N MET A 196 -0.40 -19.66 -4.05
CA MET A 196 1.01 -19.93 -4.40
C MET A 196 1.71 -20.75 -3.32
N LEU A 197 1.48 -20.44 -2.04
CA LEU A 197 2.02 -21.20 -0.92
C LEU A 197 1.57 -22.66 -0.96
N SER A 198 0.34 -22.92 -1.42
CA SER A 198 -0.22 -24.27 -1.52
C SER A 198 0.52 -25.17 -2.51
N PHE A 199 1.27 -24.62 -3.47
CA PHE A 199 2.14 -25.45 -4.32
C PHE A 199 3.27 -26.10 -3.51
N ALA A 200 3.78 -25.44 -2.47
CA ALA A 200 4.73 -26.08 -1.54
C ALA A 200 4.07 -27.27 -0.81
N MET A 201 2.78 -27.17 -0.49
CA MET A 201 2.04 -28.28 0.12
C MET A 201 1.82 -29.44 -0.85
N LEU A 202 1.67 -29.17 -2.15
CA LEU A 202 1.66 -30.22 -3.19
C LEU A 202 3.02 -30.90 -3.32
N LEU A 203 4.12 -30.15 -3.30
CA LEU A 203 5.47 -30.71 -3.33
C LEU A 203 5.77 -31.58 -2.10
N MET A 204 5.25 -31.23 -0.92
CA MET A 204 5.35 -32.07 0.28
C MET A 204 4.73 -33.46 0.12
N ARG A 205 3.79 -33.63 -0.81
CA ARG A 205 3.14 -34.92 -1.10
C ARG A 205 3.90 -35.77 -2.12
N ALA A 206 4.85 -35.18 -2.84
CA ALA A 206 5.67 -35.95 -3.79
C ALA A 206 6.53 -36.97 -3.03
N GLU A 207 7.02 -37.98 -3.74
CA GLU A 207 8.00 -38.92 -3.18
C GLU A 207 9.24 -38.14 -2.71
N GLY A 208 9.61 -38.32 -1.44
CA GLY A 208 10.68 -37.53 -0.82
C GLY A 208 10.36 -36.03 -0.71
N GLY A 209 9.09 -35.63 -0.64
CA GLY A 209 8.66 -34.22 -0.68
C GLY A 209 9.36 -33.28 0.30
N PHE A 210 9.78 -33.78 1.47
CA PHE A 210 10.59 -33.01 2.42
C PHE A 210 11.98 -32.64 1.86
N LEU A 211 12.61 -33.50 1.06
CA LEU A 211 13.87 -33.18 0.35
C LEU A 211 13.63 -32.16 -0.76
N VAL A 212 12.50 -32.25 -1.45
CA VAL A 212 12.12 -31.29 -2.50
C VAL A 212 11.92 -29.91 -1.89
N ILE A 213 11.21 -29.81 -0.77
CA ILE A 213 11.03 -28.55 -0.04
C ILE A 213 12.35 -28.05 0.56
N ALA A 214 13.17 -28.93 1.16
CA ALA A 214 14.48 -28.54 1.68
C ALA A 214 15.37 -27.98 0.55
N THR A 215 15.38 -28.63 -0.62
CA THR A 215 16.12 -28.17 -1.80
C THR A 215 15.60 -26.81 -2.27
N LEU A 216 14.28 -26.63 -2.36
CA LEU A 216 13.67 -25.35 -2.73
C LEU A 216 14.06 -24.23 -1.74
N LEU A 217 13.97 -24.49 -0.44
CA LEU A 217 14.35 -23.52 0.59
C LEU A 217 15.83 -23.15 0.51
N LEU A 218 16.71 -24.16 0.41
CA LEU A 218 18.15 -23.94 0.31
C LEU A 218 18.51 -23.21 -0.98
N LEU A 219 17.85 -23.51 -2.10
CA LEU A 219 18.08 -22.83 -3.37
C LEU A 219 17.68 -21.35 -3.30
N VAL A 220 16.54 -21.03 -2.69
CA VAL A 220 16.12 -19.62 -2.50
C VAL A 220 17.11 -18.88 -1.60
N VAL A 221 17.51 -19.48 -0.48
CA VAL A 221 18.50 -18.89 0.44
C VAL A 221 19.85 -18.71 -0.24
N ALA A 222 20.29 -19.70 -1.02
CA ALA A 222 21.53 -19.64 -1.79
C ALA A 222 21.46 -18.55 -2.87
N ASN A 223 20.40 -18.50 -3.67
CA ASN A 223 20.19 -17.49 -4.70
C ASN A 223 20.25 -16.06 -4.13
N ASP A 224 19.58 -15.81 -3.00
CA ASP A 224 19.61 -14.50 -2.35
C ASP A 224 20.99 -14.17 -1.76
N THR A 225 21.70 -15.18 -1.23
CA THR A 225 23.05 -15.03 -0.69
C THR A 225 24.07 -14.75 -1.79
N PHE A 226 24.06 -15.53 -2.88
CA PHE A 226 24.93 -15.31 -4.04
C PHE A 226 24.64 -13.98 -4.72
N GLY A 227 23.37 -13.62 -4.90
CA GLY A 227 22.99 -12.32 -5.44
C GLY A 227 23.49 -11.15 -4.58
N TYR A 228 23.46 -11.29 -3.25
CA TYR A 228 24.07 -10.31 -2.35
C TYR A 228 25.60 -10.28 -2.46
N LEU A 229 26.27 -11.44 -2.45
CA LEU A 229 27.73 -11.52 -2.52
C LEU A 229 28.24 -10.94 -3.85
N ILE A 230 27.73 -11.41 -4.99
CA ILE A 230 28.13 -10.92 -6.32
C ILE A 230 27.74 -9.45 -6.50
N GLY A 231 26.54 -9.05 -6.04
CA GLY A 231 26.13 -7.65 -6.06
C GLY A 231 27.01 -6.74 -5.21
N ALA A 232 27.52 -7.22 -4.07
CA ALA A 232 28.41 -6.47 -3.18
C ALA A 232 29.83 -6.35 -3.74
N PHE A 233 30.35 -7.40 -4.38
CA PHE A 233 31.71 -7.41 -4.93
C PHE A 233 31.81 -6.81 -6.35
N PHE A 234 30.78 -7.00 -7.19
CA PHE A 234 30.84 -6.70 -8.62
C PHE A 234 29.70 -5.80 -9.13
N GLY A 235 28.77 -5.37 -8.28
CA GLY A 235 27.63 -4.54 -8.67
C GLY A 235 28.04 -3.13 -9.11
N LYS A 236 28.22 -2.94 -10.41
CA LYS A 236 28.53 -1.64 -11.01
C LYS A 236 27.28 -0.98 -11.60
N HIS A 237 26.31 -1.77 -12.07
CA HIS A 237 25.11 -1.26 -12.73
C HIS A 237 23.82 -1.59 -11.96
N ALA A 238 23.17 -0.56 -11.41
CA ALA A 238 21.89 -0.73 -10.75
C ALA A 238 20.77 -1.09 -11.75
N MET A 239 20.05 -2.18 -11.47
CA MET A 239 18.97 -2.70 -12.34
C MET A 239 17.69 -1.87 -12.25
N ALA A 240 17.37 -1.34 -11.07
CA ALA A 240 16.16 -0.54 -10.88
C ALA A 240 16.43 0.70 -10.00
N PRO A 241 17.10 1.75 -10.51
CA PRO A 241 17.60 2.86 -9.69
C PRO A 241 16.51 3.61 -8.91
N LYS A 242 15.29 3.68 -9.45
CA LYS A 242 14.16 4.41 -8.85
C LYS A 242 13.35 3.57 -7.85
N ILE A 243 13.38 2.24 -7.94
CA ILE A 243 12.52 1.33 -7.17
C ILE A 243 13.34 0.49 -6.19
N SER A 244 14.54 0.06 -6.59
CA SER A 244 15.47 -0.73 -5.79
C SER A 244 16.93 -0.39 -6.13
N PRO A 245 17.47 0.74 -5.60
CA PRO A 245 18.82 1.22 -5.91
C PRO A 245 19.97 0.30 -5.45
N LYS A 246 19.67 -0.80 -4.74
CA LYS A 246 20.65 -1.78 -4.27
C LYS A 246 20.68 -3.09 -5.07
N LYS A 247 19.80 -3.27 -6.07
CA LYS A 247 19.83 -4.43 -6.97
C LYS A 247 20.66 -4.10 -8.19
N SER A 248 21.64 -4.93 -8.53
CA SER A 248 22.51 -4.77 -9.71
C SER A 248 22.27 -5.86 -10.76
N TRP A 249 22.54 -5.55 -12.03
CA TRP A 249 22.46 -6.55 -13.11
C TRP A 249 23.48 -7.67 -12.92
N GLU A 250 24.66 -7.35 -12.39
CA GLU A 250 25.70 -8.33 -12.11
C GLU A 250 25.29 -9.26 -10.95
N GLY A 251 24.59 -8.74 -9.94
CA GLY A 251 24.05 -9.55 -8.84
C GLY A 251 22.93 -10.50 -9.28
N PHE A 252 22.13 -10.10 -10.29
CA PHE A 252 21.14 -10.98 -10.90
C PHE A 252 21.80 -12.06 -11.78
N GLY A 253 22.81 -11.69 -12.58
CA GLY A 253 23.57 -12.65 -13.37
C GLY A 253 24.30 -13.69 -12.52
N GLY A 254 24.83 -13.29 -11.36
CA GLY A 254 25.46 -14.19 -10.40
C GLY A 254 24.51 -15.08 -9.60
N SER A 255 23.20 -14.84 -9.66
CA SER A 255 22.20 -15.70 -9.01
C SER A 255 21.57 -16.73 -9.96
N ILE A 256 21.77 -16.56 -11.27
CA ILE A 256 21.29 -17.49 -12.32
C ILE A 256 22.32 -18.61 -12.62
N GLY A 257 23.59 -18.38 -12.30
CA GLY A 257 24.71 -19.30 -12.55
C GLY A 257 24.91 -20.34 -11.46
#